data_AF-A0A0G3IS30-F1
#
_entry.id   AF-A0A0G3IS30-F1
#
_cell.length_a   1.000
_cell.length_b   1.000
_cell.length_c   1.000
_cell.angle_alpha   90.00
_cell.angle_beta   90.00
_cell.angle_gamma   90.00
#
_symmetry.space_group_name_H-M   'P 1'
#
loop_
_entity.id
_entity.type
_entity.pdbx_description
1 polymer ?
#
loop_
_entity_poly.entity_id
_entity_poly.type
_entity_poly.pdbx_seq_one_letter_code
_entity_poly.pdbx_strand_id
1 'polypeptide(L)'
;MSTATITLDGKTVTMPVNAGETVLETARRAGLTPPYSCEAGNCGTCIATVTEGTVTMRVNEVLDEGEIDEGLILTCQGVPQTDVTVSYDD
;
A
#
# COMPACT_ATOMS: atom_id res chain seq x y z
N MET A 1 6.08 15.64 5.71
CA MET A 1 5.34 14.41 6.09
C MET A 1 4.40 14.14 4.95
N SER A 2 4.41 12.92 4.41
CA SER A 2 3.46 12.53 3.35
C SER A 2 2.13 12.08 3.97
N THR A 3 1.07 12.05 3.17
CA THR A 3 -0.23 11.49 3.50
C THR A 3 -0.56 10.30 2.61
N ALA A 4 -1.27 9.31 3.14
CA ALA A 4 -1.86 8.22 2.36
C ALA A 4 -3.39 8.35 2.39
N THR A 5 -3.98 8.41 1.21
CA THR A 5 -5.42 8.23 1.00
C THR A 5 -5.65 6.77 0.60
N ILE A 6 -6.44 6.04 1.39
CA ILE A 6 -6.57 4.59 1.26
C ILE A 6 -8.05 4.26 1.13
N THR A 7 -8.41 3.56 0.05
CA THR A 7 -9.75 3.04 -0.20
C THR A 7 -9.77 1.53 0.00
N LEU A 8 -10.68 1.05 0.85
CA LEU A 8 -10.92 -0.37 1.11
C LEU A 8 -12.40 -0.58 1.45
N ASP A 9 -13.04 -1.55 0.79
CA ASP A 9 -14.46 -1.88 0.96
C ASP A 9 -15.37 -0.65 0.79
N GLY A 10 -15.05 0.22 -0.18
CA GLY A 10 -15.75 1.49 -0.42
C GLY A 10 -15.55 2.57 0.64
N LYS A 11 -14.69 2.34 1.65
CA LYS A 11 -14.33 3.35 2.65
C LYS A 11 -13.01 3.99 2.28
N THR A 12 -13.00 5.32 2.16
CA THR A 12 -11.80 6.10 1.93
C THR A 12 -11.39 6.86 3.19
N VAL A 13 -10.13 6.70 3.61
CA VAL A 13 -9.53 7.39 4.75
C VAL A 13 -8.22 8.04 4.31
N THR A 14 -8.01 9.30 4.69
CA THR A 14 -6.73 10.00 4.49
C THR A 14 -6.04 10.21 5.82
N MET A 15 -4.76 9.84 5.91
CA MET A 15 -3.99 9.94 7.15
C MET A 15 -2.52 10.29 6.89
N PRO A 16 -1.86 11.10 7.75
CA PRO A 16 -0.41 11.29 7.67
C PRO A 16 0.33 9.97 7.85
N VAL A 17 1.40 9.78 7.08
CA VAL A 17 2.29 8.61 7.12
C VAL A 17 3.42 8.89 8.10
N ASN A 18 3.67 7.99 9.05
CA ASN A 18 4.83 8.09 9.93
C ASN A 18 6.11 7.77 9.15
N ALA A 19 7.24 8.30 9.59
CA ALA A 19 8.51 8.08 8.90
C ALA A 19 8.85 6.58 8.81
N GLY A 20 8.99 6.07 7.58
CA GLY A 20 9.29 4.65 7.32
C GLY A 20 8.10 3.71 7.52
N GLU A 21 6.88 4.20 7.74
CA GLU A 21 5.68 3.39 7.83
C GLU A 21 5.25 2.91 6.43
N THR A 22 4.80 1.67 6.36
CA THR A 22 4.25 1.08 5.14
C THR A 22 2.79 1.50 4.92
N VAL A 23 2.29 1.30 3.71
CA VAL A 23 0.88 1.52 3.40
C VAL A 23 -0.03 0.62 4.26
N LEU A 24 0.38 -0.63 4.50
CA LEU A 24 -0.38 -1.56 5.35
C LEU A 24 -0.47 -1.07 6.81
N GLU A 25 0.64 -0.66 7.40
CA GLU A 25 0.69 -0.12 8.77
C GLU A 25 -0.14 1.16 8.88
N THR A 26 -0.03 2.04 7.90
CA THR A 26 -0.83 3.27 7.82
C THR A 26 -2.32 2.95 7.75
N ALA A 27 -2.74 2.02 6.88
CA ALA A 27 -4.14 1.60 6.77
C ALA A 27 -4.69 1.05 8.10
N ARG A 28 -3.95 0.15 8.75
CA ARG A 28 -4.33 -0.44 10.05
C ARG A 28 -4.48 0.63 11.13
N ARG A 29 -3.55 1.58 11.20
CA ARG A 29 -3.61 2.69 12.15
C ARG A 29 -4.79 3.63 11.87
N ALA A 30 -5.22 3.72 10.61
CA ALA A 30 -6.43 4.45 10.21
C ALA A 30 -7.73 3.74 10.61
N GLY A 31 -7.64 2.54 11.20
CA GLY A 31 -8.79 1.72 11.59
C GLY A 31 -9.35 0.85 10.46
N LEU A 32 -8.62 0.74 9.34
CA LEU A 32 -8.96 -0.19 8.26
C LEU A 32 -8.43 -1.59 8.58
N THR A 33 -9.05 -2.61 7.98
CA THR A 33 -8.63 -4.02 8.11
C THR A 33 -8.21 -4.60 6.76
N PRO A 34 -7.13 -4.09 6.14
CA PRO A 34 -6.65 -4.58 4.86
C PRO A 34 -6.23 -6.05 4.93
N PRO A 35 -6.37 -6.81 3.83
CA PRO A 35 -5.94 -8.20 3.77
C PRO A 35 -4.42 -8.32 3.93
N TYR A 36 -3.98 -9.32 4.70
CA TYR A 36 -2.56 -9.61 4.92
C TYR A 36 -2.34 -11.07 5.29
N SER A 37 -1.09 -11.53 5.16
CA SER A 37 -0.67 -12.86 5.61
C SER A 37 0.79 -12.88 6.05
N CYS A 38 1.75 -12.84 5.12
CA CYS A 38 3.18 -13.02 5.45
C CYS A 38 3.88 -11.79 6.05
N GLU A 39 3.47 -10.58 5.64
CA GLU A 39 4.18 -9.31 5.91
C GLU A 39 5.68 -9.32 5.53
N ALA A 40 6.09 -10.24 4.64
CA ALA A 40 7.48 -10.46 4.23
C ALA A 40 7.72 -10.25 2.72
N GLY A 41 6.67 -9.94 1.95
CA GLY A 41 6.80 -9.64 0.51
C GLY A 41 6.74 -10.86 -0.42
N ASN A 42 6.24 -12.01 0.05
CA ASN A 42 6.29 -13.29 -0.69
C ASN A 42 4.94 -14.02 -0.85
N CYS A 43 3.79 -13.40 -0.53
CA CYS A 43 2.47 -14.08 -0.59
C CYS A 43 1.37 -13.39 -1.42
N GLY A 44 1.50 -12.10 -1.74
CA GLY A 44 0.51 -11.36 -2.52
C GLY A 44 -0.82 -11.01 -1.82
N THR A 45 -1.08 -11.47 -0.59
CA THR A 45 -2.37 -11.18 0.09
C THR A 45 -2.65 -9.69 0.30
N CYS A 46 -1.60 -8.88 0.41
CA CYS A 46 -1.70 -7.43 0.63
C CYS A 46 -1.55 -6.60 -0.66
N ILE A 47 -1.86 -7.17 -1.83
CA ILE A 47 -1.80 -6.43 -3.09
C ILE A 47 -2.85 -5.31 -3.06
N ALA A 48 -2.45 -4.14 -3.56
CA ALA A 48 -3.29 -2.99 -3.80
C ALA A 48 -2.71 -2.18 -4.96
N THR A 49 -3.48 -1.24 -5.48
CA THR A 49 -3.07 -0.39 -6.61
C THR A 49 -2.80 1.03 -6.13
N VAL A 50 -1.65 1.59 -6.50
CA VAL A 50 -1.36 3.03 -6.36
C VAL A 50 -1.97 3.75 -7.54
N THR A 51 -2.96 4.61 -7.29
CA THR A 51 -3.61 5.41 -8.34
C THR A 51 -2.99 6.79 -8.49
N GLU A 52 -2.35 7.31 -7.42
CA GLU A 52 -1.61 8.56 -7.43
C GLU A 52 -0.39 8.50 -6.51
N GLY A 53 0.68 9.20 -6.91
CA GLY A 53 1.92 9.29 -6.14
C GLY A 53 2.90 8.15 -6.38
N THR A 54 3.87 7.99 -5.49
CA THR A 54 4.93 6.98 -5.64
C THR A 54 5.19 6.24 -4.33
N VAL A 55 5.33 4.93 -4.45
CA VAL A 55 5.65 4.00 -3.36
C VAL A 55 6.91 3.22 -3.74
N THR A 56 7.79 2.97 -2.77
CA THR A 56 8.92 2.06 -2.93
C THR A 56 8.70 0.81 -2.09
N MET A 57 8.82 -0.36 -2.71
CA MET A 57 8.74 -1.64 -1.99
C MET A 57 10.11 -2.06 -1.45
N ARG A 58 10.16 -2.45 -0.18
CA ARG A 58 11.38 -2.98 0.46
C ARG A 58 11.77 -4.35 -0.09
N VAL A 59 10.78 -5.23 -0.24
CA VAL A 59 10.90 -6.59 -0.75
C VAL A 59 9.75 -6.81 -1.72
N ASN A 60 10.03 -7.44 -2.86
CA ASN A 60 9.02 -7.90 -3.80
C ASN A 60 9.48 -9.20 -4.44
N GLU A 61 8.86 -10.32 -4.05
CA GLU A 61 9.06 -11.64 -4.65
C GLU A 61 7.80 -12.12 -5.40
N VAL A 62 6.81 -11.25 -5.59
CA VAL A 62 5.47 -11.63 -6.09
C VAL A 62 5.14 -10.93 -7.40
N LEU A 63 5.29 -9.61 -7.46
CA LEU A 63 4.87 -8.80 -8.59
C LEU A 63 6.00 -8.69 -9.62
N ASP A 64 5.68 -8.87 -10.89
CA ASP A 64 6.59 -8.59 -11.98
C ASP A 64 6.67 -7.10 -12.35
N GLU A 65 7.56 -6.72 -13.27
CA GLU A 65 7.77 -5.33 -13.65
C GLU A 65 6.53 -4.71 -14.32
N GLY A 66 5.74 -5.49 -15.08
CA GLY A 66 4.54 -5.00 -15.75
C GLY A 66 3.43 -4.70 -14.75
N GLU A 67 3.24 -5.57 -13.76
CA GLU A 67 2.30 -5.33 -12.66
C GLU A 67 2.68 -4.09 -11.85
N ILE A 68 3.98 -3.88 -11.59
CA ILE A 68 4.47 -2.67 -10.91
C ILE A 68 4.21 -1.42 -11.75
N ASP A 69 4.45 -1.49 -13.06
CA ASP A 69 4.19 -0.37 -13.99
C ASP A 69 2.70 -0.02 -14.08
N GLU A 70 1.82 -1.01 -13.88
CA GLU A 70 0.36 -0.82 -13.73
C GLU A 70 -0.05 -0.26 -12.36
N GLY A 71 0.91 -0.10 -11.44
CA GLY A 71 0.72 0.51 -10.13
C GLY A 71 0.46 -0.48 -9.01
N LEU A 72 0.56 -1.80 -9.24
CA LEU A 72 0.38 -2.79 -8.19
C LEU A 72 1.54 -2.73 -7.19
N ILE A 73 1.21 -2.84 -5.91
CA ILE A 73 2.16 -2.87 -4.81
C ILE A 73 1.80 -3.92 -3.78
N LEU A 74 2.82 -4.45 -3.10
CA LEU A 74 2.65 -5.16 -1.83
C LEU A 74 2.58 -4.14 -0.70
N THR A 75 1.40 -3.80 -0.20
CA THR A 75 1.25 -2.72 0.79
C THR A 75 1.99 -2.97 2.10
N CYS A 76 2.27 -4.23 2.45
CA CYS A 76 3.11 -4.59 3.60
C CYS A 76 4.60 -4.25 3.42
N GLN A 77 5.05 -4.03 2.18
CA GLN A 77 6.43 -3.66 1.85
C GLN A 77 6.54 -2.25 1.27
N GLY A 78 5.42 -1.68 0.81
CA GLY A 78 5.35 -0.38 0.17
C GLY A 78 5.45 0.77 1.16
N VAL A 79 6.50 1.59 1.04
CA VAL A 79 6.72 2.82 1.79
C VAL A 79 6.44 4.03 0.90
N PRO A 80 5.46 4.90 1.23
CA PRO A 80 5.16 6.11 0.46
C PRO A 80 6.36 7.07 0.38
N GLN A 81 6.69 7.52 -0.82
CA GLN A 81 7.73 8.53 -1.07
C GLN A 81 7.15 9.93 -1.24
N THR A 82 5.91 10.01 -1.70
CA THR A 82 5.12 11.24 -1.84
C THR A 82 3.81 11.09 -1.07
N ASP A 83 2.91 12.07 -1.20
CA ASP A 83 1.50 11.80 -0.94
C ASP A 83 1.01 10.75 -1.94
N VAL A 84 0.23 9.78 -1.46
CA VAL A 84 -0.21 8.64 -2.27
C VAL A 84 -1.70 8.38 -2.11
N THR A 85 -2.32 7.90 -3.19
CA THR A 85 -3.67 7.34 -3.19
C THR A 85 -3.56 5.86 -3.52
N VAL A 86 -4.10 4.99 -2.66
CA VAL A 86 -4.05 3.53 -2.78
C VAL A 86 -5.45 2.95 -2.69
N SER A 87 -5.76 1.99 -3.54
CA SER A 87 -7.03 1.29 -3.60
C SER A 87 -6.84 -0.21 -3.46
N TYR A 88 -7.61 -0.84 -2.56
CA TYR A 88 -7.71 -2.30 -2.42
C TYR A 88 -8.91 -2.89 -3.18
N ASP A 89 -9.70 -2.04 -3.86
CA ASP A 89 -10.98 -2.42 -4.46
C ASP A 89 -10.86 -2.65 -5.99
N ASP A 90 -9.65 -2.55 -6.55
CA ASP A 90 -9.34 -2.80 -7.96
C ASP A 90 -9.09 -4.29 -8.27
#